data_AF-A0A165D828-F1
#
_entry.id   AF-A0A165D828-F1
#
_cell.length_a   1.000
_cell.length_b   1.000
_cell.length_c   1.000
_cell.angle_alpha   90.00
_cell.angle_beta   90.00
_cell.angle_gamma   90.00
#
_symmetry.space_group_name_H-M   'P 1'
#
loop_
_entity.id
_entity.type
_entity.pdbx_description
1 polymer ?
#
loop_
_entity_poly.entity_id
_entity_poly.type
_entity_poly.pdbx_seq_one_letter_code
_entity_poly.pdbx_strand_id
1 'polypeptide(L)'
;SEMQGMLIEALASSRASSLPASSLYNSLVAARPTLKEAPSTRRDGPMDKKEWMSKIEDVLEAGRLSCGVFEKVESRGKDTADHTLEAQWFYVPENDEDQERAMLIRSMMPRPAKRTETKKSKQYYWRPLGKISRWDPEDDL
;
A
#
# COMPACT_ATOMS: atom_id res chain seq x y z
N SER A 1 11.64 14.46 -3.45
CA SER A 1 10.70 15.52 -3.87
C SER A 1 9.67 15.79 -2.78
N GLU A 2 8.92 16.89 -2.81
CA GLU A 2 7.88 17.19 -1.78
C GLU A 2 6.83 16.06 -1.70
N MET A 3 6.30 15.62 -2.85
CA MET A 3 5.31 14.55 -2.94
C MET A 3 5.83 13.20 -2.38
N GLN A 4 7.10 12.86 -2.62
CA GLN A 4 7.72 11.68 -2.02
C GLN A 4 7.73 11.77 -0.50
N GLY A 5 8.06 12.93 0.07
CA GLY A 5 8.01 13.15 1.52
C GLY A 5 6.61 12.92 2.10
N MET A 6 5.58 13.45 1.43
CA MET A 6 4.19 13.23 1.86
C MET A 6 3.77 11.75 1.77
N LEU A 7 4.24 11.02 0.77
CA LEU A 7 3.97 9.59 0.61
C LEU A 7 4.68 8.74 1.66
N ILE A 8 5.92 9.09 2.01
CA ILE A 8 6.64 8.49 3.14
C ILE A 8 5.86 8.71 4.43
N GLU A 9 5.44 9.94 4.71
CA GLU A 9 4.66 10.27 5.90
C GLU A 9 3.33 9.49 5.95
N ALA A 10 2.59 9.42 4.83
CA ALA A 10 1.35 8.67 4.76
C ALA A 10 1.54 7.16 5.02
N LEU A 11 2.56 6.54 4.43
CA LEU A 11 2.88 5.13 4.65
C LEU A 11 3.42 4.87 6.06
N ALA A 12 4.21 5.79 6.61
CA ALA A 12 4.83 5.68 7.92
C ALA A 12 3.89 5.98 9.08
N SER A 13 2.85 6.79 8.88
CA SER A 13 1.82 7.03 9.90
C SER A 13 0.66 6.04 9.83
N SER A 14 0.53 5.32 8.71
CA SER A 14 -0.50 4.31 8.53
C SER A 14 -0.38 3.16 9.53
N ARG A 15 -1.52 2.70 10.03
CA ARG A 15 -1.61 1.45 10.82
C ARG A 15 -1.42 0.21 9.94
N ALA A 16 -1.70 0.32 8.64
CA ALA A 16 -1.47 -0.74 7.68
C ALA A 16 0.00 -0.75 7.24
N SER A 17 0.56 -1.94 7.04
CA SER A 17 1.95 -2.09 6.57
C SER A 17 2.14 -1.71 5.10
N SER A 18 1.05 -1.68 4.32
CA SER A 18 1.01 -1.26 2.93
C SER A 18 -0.29 -0.55 2.60
N LEU A 19 -0.28 0.25 1.53
CA LEU A 19 -1.46 0.92 1.01
C LEU A 19 -1.46 0.90 -0.53
N PRO A 20 -2.64 0.82 -1.18
CA PRO A 20 -2.78 1.09 -2.60
C PRO A 20 -2.75 2.60 -2.90
N ALA A 21 -2.52 2.98 -4.17
CA ALA A 21 -2.45 4.36 -4.62
C ALA A 21 -3.73 5.16 -4.30
N SER A 22 -4.91 4.53 -4.45
CA SER A 22 -6.19 5.15 -4.09
C SER A 22 -6.30 5.52 -2.61
N SER A 23 -5.75 4.71 -1.71
CA SER A 23 -5.75 4.96 -0.26
C SER A 23 -4.73 6.03 0.12
N LEU A 24 -3.59 6.06 -0.57
CA LEU A 24 -2.59 7.13 -0.43
C LEU A 24 -3.18 8.47 -0.87
N TYR A 25 -3.86 8.53 -2.02
CA TYR A 25 -4.59 9.71 -2.46
C TYR A 25 -5.57 10.23 -1.39
N ASN A 26 -6.41 9.34 -0.85
CA ASN A 26 -7.37 9.72 0.19
C ASN A 26 -6.66 10.28 1.43
N SER A 27 -5.53 9.69 1.82
CA SER A 27 -4.74 10.13 2.98
C SER A 27 -4.11 11.51 2.75
N LEU A 28 -3.52 11.73 1.58
CA LEU A 28 -2.91 13.01 1.19
C LEU A 28 -3.95 14.14 1.17
N VAL A 29 -5.10 13.88 0.56
CA VAL A 29 -6.18 14.86 0.45
C VAL A 29 -6.85 15.15 1.79
N ALA A 30 -6.93 14.16 2.69
CA ALA A 30 -7.41 14.38 4.05
C ALA A 30 -6.43 15.24 4.86
N ALA A 31 -5.11 15.01 4.70
CA ALA A 31 -4.08 15.80 5.38
C ALA A 31 -3.94 17.21 4.80
N ARG A 32 -4.10 17.35 3.48
CA ARG A 32 -3.92 18.61 2.74
C ARG A 32 -5.05 18.80 1.71
N PRO A 33 -6.20 19.35 2.10
CA PRO A 33 -7.36 19.51 1.21
C PRO A 33 -7.07 20.36 -0.03
N THR A 34 -6.11 21.28 0.03
CA THR A 34 -5.68 22.14 -1.09
C THR A 34 -5.15 21.35 -2.29
N LEU A 35 -4.71 20.10 -2.10
CA LEU A 35 -4.28 19.23 -3.21
C LEU A 35 -5.43 18.95 -4.19
N LYS A 36 -6.70 19.02 -3.78
CA LYS A 36 -7.84 18.85 -4.69
C LYS A 36 -7.89 19.89 -5.81
N GLU A 37 -7.25 21.03 -5.61
CA GLU A 37 -7.24 22.14 -6.56
C GLU A 37 -6.04 22.10 -7.51
N ALA A 38 -5.14 21.11 -7.36
CA ALA A 38 -3.96 21.03 -8.21
C ALA A 38 -4.38 20.90 -9.68
N PRO A 39 -3.76 21.69 -10.59
CA PRO A 39 -4.14 21.70 -11.99
C PRO A 39 -3.84 20.36 -12.64
N SER A 40 -4.77 19.92 -13.48
CA SER A 40 -4.56 18.77 -14.36
C SER A 40 -3.51 19.10 -15.42
N THR A 41 -2.76 18.08 -15.83
CA THR A 41 -1.81 18.17 -16.95
C THR A 41 -2.44 17.92 -18.31
N ARG A 42 -3.68 17.38 -18.33
CA ARG A 42 -4.36 16.89 -19.55
C ARG A 42 -5.57 17.72 -19.95
N ARG A 43 -6.14 18.49 -19.03
CA ARG A 43 -7.39 19.24 -19.21
C ARG A 43 -7.39 20.50 -18.37
N ASP A 44 -8.25 21.45 -18.74
CA ASP A 44 -8.53 22.60 -17.88
C ASP A 44 -9.28 22.15 -16.62
N GLY A 45 -8.86 22.69 -15.48
CA GLY A 45 -9.41 22.40 -14.16
C GLY A 45 -8.53 21.49 -13.29
N PRO A 46 -9.04 21.07 -12.12
CA PRO A 46 -8.29 20.25 -11.19
C PRO A 46 -8.10 18.83 -11.71
N MET A 47 -7.01 18.22 -11.26
CA MET A 47 -6.67 16.82 -11.50
C MET A 47 -7.78 15.89 -10.97
N ASP A 48 -8.23 14.95 -11.79
CA ASP A 48 -9.17 13.93 -11.31
C ASP A 48 -8.46 12.84 -10.49
N LYS A 49 -9.24 12.00 -9.80
CA LYS A 49 -8.68 10.93 -8.95
C LYS A 49 -7.79 9.97 -9.74
N LYS A 50 -8.10 9.69 -11.01
CA LYS A 50 -7.33 8.73 -11.81
C LYS A 50 -5.97 9.29 -12.18
N GLU A 51 -5.93 10.55 -12.56
CA GLU A 51 -4.68 11.26 -12.84
C GLU A 51 -3.83 11.41 -11.56
N TRP A 52 -4.46 11.68 -10.41
CA TRP A 52 -3.78 11.66 -9.11
C TRP A 52 -3.17 10.30 -8.77
N MET A 53 -3.92 9.21 -8.96
CA MET A 53 -3.40 7.86 -8.71
C MET A 53 -2.21 7.56 -9.60
N SER A 54 -2.28 7.88 -10.90
CA SER A 54 -1.15 7.73 -11.83
C SER A 54 0.06 8.53 -11.36
N LYS A 55 -0.14 9.78 -10.92
CA LYS A 55 0.95 10.64 -10.44
C LYS A 55 1.61 10.08 -9.17
N ILE A 56 0.81 9.54 -8.25
CA ILE A 56 1.30 8.89 -7.04
C ILE A 56 2.12 7.65 -7.40
N GLU A 57 1.62 6.80 -8.30
CA GLU A 57 2.34 5.61 -8.77
C GLU A 57 3.67 5.99 -9.44
N ASP A 58 3.69 7.04 -10.26
CA ASP A 58 4.92 7.53 -10.89
C ASP A 58 5.98 7.92 -9.84
N VAL A 59 5.57 8.62 -8.76
CA VAL A 59 6.50 9.02 -7.69
C VAL A 59 6.96 7.84 -6.84
N LEU A 60 6.05 6.90 -6.55
CA LEU A 60 6.40 5.68 -5.81
C LEU A 60 7.37 4.81 -6.61
N GLU A 61 7.12 4.64 -7.91
CA GLU A 61 7.98 3.87 -8.80
C GLU A 61 9.34 4.56 -8.98
N ALA A 62 9.38 5.90 -9.14
CA ALA A 62 10.62 6.64 -9.21
C ALA A 62 11.47 6.45 -7.93
N GLY A 63 10.87 6.59 -6.74
CA GLY A 63 11.59 6.38 -5.48
C GLY A 63 12.03 4.93 -5.26
N ARG A 64 11.23 3.95 -5.70
CA ARG A 64 11.60 2.53 -5.70
C ARG A 64 12.82 2.28 -6.59
N LEU A 65 12.84 2.84 -7.80
CA LEU A 65 13.92 2.63 -8.77
C LEU A 65 15.19 3.40 -8.41
N SER A 66 15.08 4.59 -7.84
CA SER A 66 16.23 5.46 -7.57
C SER A 66 17.02 5.02 -6.33
N CYS A 67 16.34 4.75 -5.22
CA CYS A 67 16.98 4.44 -3.94
C CYS A 67 16.34 3.27 -3.20
N GLY A 68 15.17 2.79 -3.64
CA GLY A 68 14.46 1.68 -2.98
C GLY A 68 13.71 2.09 -1.72
N VAL A 69 13.48 3.38 -1.50
CA VAL A 69 12.73 3.91 -0.33
C VAL A 69 11.27 3.42 -0.32
N PHE A 70 10.76 3.02 -1.48
CA PHE A 70 9.48 2.34 -1.62
C PHE A 70 9.67 0.94 -2.18
N GLU A 71 8.73 0.04 -1.85
CA GLU A 71 8.60 -1.28 -2.45
C GLU A 71 7.14 -1.53 -2.84
N LYS A 72 6.92 -2.45 -3.79
CA LYS A 72 5.57 -2.85 -4.18
C LYS A 72 5.38 -4.35 -4.26
N VAL A 73 4.15 -4.78 -3.97
CA VAL A 73 3.66 -6.12 -4.26
C VAL A 73 2.53 -5.99 -5.26
N GLU A 74 2.74 -6.54 -6.45
CA GLU A 74 1.72 -6.62 -7.50
C GLU A 74 0.58 -7.54 -7.05
N SER A 75 -0.65 -7.08 -7.22
CA SER A 75 -1.84 -7.87 -6.91
C SER A 75 -2.20 -8.74 -8.13
N ARG A 76 -2.11 -10.06 -8.00
CA ARG A 76 -2.58 -11.01 -9.02
C ARG A 76 -4.04 -11.35 -8.78
N GLY A 77 -4.94 -10.44 -9.09
CA GLY A 77 -6.37 -10.70 -8.93
C GLY A 77 -7.25 -9.58 -9.45
N LYS A 78 -8.51 -9.93 -9.68
CA LYS A 78 -9.59 -8.99 -9.91
C LYS A 78 -10.55 -9.02 -8.72
N ASP A 79 -11.20 -7.91 -8.44
CA ASP A 79 -12.24 -7.84 -7.42
C ASP A 79 -13.53 -8.56 -7.89
N THR A 80 -14.55 -8.61 -7.03
CA THR A 80 -15.85 -9.22 -7.33
C THR A 80 -16.62 -8.50 -8.45
N ALA A 81 -16.16 -7.32 -8.88
CA ALA A 81 -16.68 -6.53 -9.97
C ALA A 81 -15.77 -6.56 -11.22
N ASP A 82 -14.80 -7.48 -11.27
CA ASP A 82 -13.84 -7.69 -12.35
C ASP A 82 -12.83 -6.54 -12.56
N HIS A 83 -12.66 -5.63 -11.59
CA HIS A 83 -11.61 -4.62 -11.62
C HIS A 83 -10.27 -5.19 -11.16
N THR A 84 -9.20 -4.83 -11.86
CA THR A 84 -7.83 -5.19 -11.46
C THR A 84 -7.50 -4.61 -10.07
N LEU A 85 -7.00 -5.46 -9.18
CA LEU A 85 -6.56 -5.02 -7.85
C LEU A 85 -5.33 -4.13 -7.96
N GLU A 86 -5.33 -3.01 -7.23
CA GLU A 86 -4.19 -2.08 -7.15
C GLU A 86 -2.98 -2.76 -6.49
N ALA A 87 -1.77 -2.36 -6.92
CA ALA A 87 -0.52 -2.75 -6.28
C ALA A 87 -0.48 -2.21 -4.84
N GLN A 88 0.11 -3.01 -3.94
CA GLN A 88 0.30 -2.63 -2.55
C GLN A 88 1.70 -2.04 -2.37
N TRP A 89 1.78 -0.81 -1.85
CA TRP A 89 3.03 -0.08 -1.67
C TRP A 89 3.47 -0.02 -0.22
N PHE A 90 4.79 -0.08 -0.01
CA PHE A 90 5.43 -0.12 1.29
C PHE A 90 6.51 0.96 1.37
N TYR A 91 6.64 1.61 2.53
CA TYR A 91 7.81 2.41 2.84
C TYR A 91 8.90 1.52 3.45
N VAL A 92 10.14 1.69 2.96
CA VAL A 92 11.34 0.95 3.36
C VAL A 92 12.33 1.92 4.03
N PRO A 93 12.25 2.11 5.35
CA PRO A 93 13.10 3.07 6.05
C PRO A 93 14.59 2.71 5.99
N GLU A 94 14.97 1.47 5.67
CA GLU A 94 16.37 1.06 5.45
C GLU A 94 17.00 1.78 4.25
N ASN A 95 16.17 2.12 3.27
CA ASN A 95 16.58 2.69 1.99
C ASN A 95 16.21 4.18 1.88
N ASP A 96 15.77 4.80 2.98
CA ASP A 96 15.50 6.23 3.00
C ASP A 96 16.82 7.01 3.04
N GLU A 97 17.03 7.92 2.10
CA GLU A 97 18.23 8.77 2.07
C GLU A 97 18.31 9.70 3.29
N ASP A 98 17.16 10.05 3.87
CA ASP A 98 17.05 10.81 5.11
C ASP A 98 17.00 9.87 6.31
N GLN A 99 18.18 9.58 6.86
CA GLN A 99 18.34 8.65 7.98
C GLN A 99 17.77 9.21 9.30
N GLU A 100 17.73 10.53 9.47
CA GLU A 100 17.10 11.15 10.65
C GLU A 100 15.60 10.92 10.65
N ARG A 101 14.93 11.16 9.51
CA ARG A 101 13.53 10.81 9.31
C ARG A 101 13.28 9.32 9.54
N ALA A 102 14.12 8.45 8.97
CA ALA A 102 13.97 7.01 9.13
C ALA A 102 14.08 6.58 10.61
N MET A 103 15.03 7.11 11.36
CA MET A 103 15.19 6.85 12.80
C MET A 103 13.98 7.33 13.60
N LEU A 104 13.49 8.54 13.32
CA LEU A 104 12.31 9.09 13.98
C LEU A 104 11.09 8.19 13.76
N ILE A 105 10.83 7.81 12.49
CA ILE A 105 9.72 6.93 12.14
C ILE A 105 9.85 5.58 12.84
N ARG A 106 11.05 4.97 12.86
CA ARG A 106 11.28 3.69 13.56
C ARG A 106 10.99 3.78 15.05
N SER A 107 11.32 4.91 15.69
CA SER A 107 11.09 5.12 17.12
C SER A 107 9.61 5.23 17.48
N MET A 108 8.80 5.75 16.55
CA MET A 108 7.35 5.95 16.76
C MET A 108 6.50 4.74 16.36
N MET A 109 7.00 3.86 15.49
CA MET A 109 6.20 2.75 14.96
C MET A 109 6.30 1.47 15.81
N PRO A 110 5.18 0.93 16.32
CA PRO A 110 5.22 -0.07 17.38
C PRO A 110 5.76 -1.47 17.00
N ARG A 111 6.02 -1.82 15.71
CA ARG A 111 6.43 -3.19 15.32
C ARG A 111 7.22 -3.27 14.00
N PRO A 112 8.55 -3.03 13.98
CA PRO A 112 9.38 -3.20 12.78
C PRO A 112 9.43 -4.65 12.27
N ALA A 113 9.46 -5.64 13.19
CA ALA A 113 9.76 -7.04 12.89
C ALA A 113 8.62 -7.84 12.20
N LYS A 114 7.38 -7.32 12.13
CA LYS A 114 6.26 -8.04 11.48
C LYS A 114 6.18 -7.83 9.96
N ARG A 115 7.02 -6.96 9.37
CA ARG A 115 6.91 -6.53 7.97
C ARG A 115 7.44 -7.54 6.95
N THR A 116 8.34 -8.43 7.36
CA THR A 116 8.95 -9.42 6.46
C THR A 116 7.92 -10.42 5.90
N GLU A 117 6.92 -10.77 6.71
CA GLU A 117 5.91 -11.75 6.32
C GLU A 117 4.78 -11.14 5.48
N THR A 118 4.49 -9.84 5.66
CA THR A 118 3.51 -9.08 4.84
C THR A 118 4.03 -8.71 3.45
N LYS A 119 5.35 -8.76 3.21
CA LYS A 119 5.94 -8.54 1.88
C LYS A 119 5.75 -9.74 0.93
N LYS A 120 5.26 -10.88 1.42
CA LYS A 120 5.06 -12.09 0.61
C LYS A 120 3.60 -12.17 0.15
N SER A 121 3.39 -12.23 -1.16
CA SER A 121 2.08 -12.63 -1.70
C SER A 121 1.84 -14.12 -1.39
N LYS A 122 0.86 -14.41 -0.53
CA LYS A 122 0.49 -15.79 -0.16
C LYS A 122 -0.74 -16.21 -0.95
N GLN A 123 -0.59 -17.23 -1.77
CA GLN A 123 -1.72 -17.90 -2.40
C GLN A 123 -2.28 -18.94 -1.43
N TYR A 124 -3.43 -18.67 -0.83
CA TYR A 124 -4.14 -19.67 -0.04
C TYR A 124 -4.93 -20.59 -0.96
N TYR A 125 -4.54 -21.86 -1.01
CA TYR A 125 -5.36 -22.90 -1.63
C TYR A 125 -6.48 -23.24 -0.65
N TRP A 126 -7.70 -22.81 -0.95
CA TRP A 126 -8.88 -23.35 -0.30
C TRP A 126 -9.47 -24.39 -1.25
N ARG A 127 -9.28 -25.66 -0.92
CA ARG A 127 -10.13 -26.70 -1.48
C ARG A 127 -11.37 -26.74 -0.58
N PRO A 128 -12.59 -26.73 -1.12
CA PRO A 128 -13.73 -27.19 -0.37
C PRO A 128 -13.37 -28.59 0.14
N LEU A 129 -13.31 -28.75 1.45
CA LEU A 129 -13.26 -30.08 2.03
C LEU A 129 -14.54 -30.77 1.54
N GLY A 130 -14.40 -31.86 0.79
CA GLY A 130 -15.55 -32.66 0.38
C GLY A 130 -16.38 -32.95 1.63
N LYS A 131 -17.70 -32.77 1.55
CA LYS A 131 -18.66 -32.78 2.68
C LYS A 131 -18.13 -33.59 3.87
N ILE A 132 -17.44 -32.92 4.79
CA ILE A 132 -17.10 -33.56 6.05
C ILE A 132 -18.43 -33.60 6.78
N SER A 133 -19.02 -34.79 6.87
CA SER A 133 -20.16 -35.00 7.74
C SER A 133 -19.74 -34.48 9.11
N ARG A 134 -20.44 -33.45 9.59
CA ARG A 134 -20.13 -32.74 10.85
C ARG A 134 -20.26 -33.64 12.09
N TRP A 135 -20.61 -34.91 11.91
CA TRP A 135 -20.86 -35.89 12.96
C TRP A 135 -20.46 -37.27 12.43
N ASP A 136 -19.26 -37.72 12.76
CA ASP A 136 -18.91 -39.14 12.73
C ASP A 136 -18.81 -39.57 14.20
N PRO A 137 -19.78 -40.34 14.74
CA PRO A 137 -19.80 -40.73 16.15
C PRO A 137 -18.94 -41.97 16.47
N GLU A 138 -18.00 -42.37 15.61
CA GLU A 138 -17.16 -43.55 15.84
C GLU A 138 -15.79 -43.22 16.47
N ASP A 139 -15.81 -42.47 17.58
CA ASP A 139 -14.67 -42.34 18.52
C ASP A 139 -15.07 -42.77 19.95
N ASP A 140 -16.16 -43.56 20.08
CA ASP A 140 -16.55 -44.26 21.31
C ASP A 140 -16.46 -45.79 21.10
N LEU A 141 -15.25 -46.35 21.07
CA LEU A 141 -14.98 -47.76 21.39
C LEU A 141 -13.50 -48.04 21.69
#